data_AF-A0A239B737-F1
#
_entry.id   AF-A0A239B737-F1
#
_cell.length_a   1.000
_cell.length_b   1.000
_cell.length_c   1.000
_cell.angle_alpha   90.00
_cell.angle_beta   90.00
_cell.angle_gamma   90.00
#
_symmetry.space_group_name_H-M   'P 1'
#
loop_
_entity.id
_entity.type
_entity.pdbx_description
1 polymer ?
#
loop_
_entity_poly.entity_id
_entity_poly.type
_entity_poly.pdbx_seq_one_letter_code
_entity_poly.pdbx_strand_id
1 'polypeptide(L)'
;MTTTLPTPATAPAGSPPDSRAGAAALVAAGISVAVGVTQVLYPQDTDPAIDPRTAALLVATSLMLWALPVLYLRLAALAGTRWPAVAASAGTVLLSGGMLSSAVNGEDLSFFPAVALVANALWFLGSLALAVALWRSRRVSRPLVALLPLVTPVFLFLSQTGGGVPVGAYLAVVGWLLLRGQLDRRA
;
A
#
# COMPACT_ATOMS: atom_id res chain seq x y z
N MET A 1 -28.06 50.39 -21.83
CA MET A 1 -26.83 49.61 -21.61
C MET A 1 -27.06 48.73 -20.39
N THR A 2 -27.40 47.46 -20.61
CA THR A 2 -27.68 46.48 -19.55
C THR A 2 -26.40 45.74 -19.24
N THR A 3 -25.80 46.06 -18.09
CA THR A 3 -24.56 45.44 -17.61
C THR A 3 -24.89 44.04 -17.09
N THR A 4 -24.56 43.00 -17.86
CA THR A 4 -24.65 41.61 -17.40
C THR A 4 -23.52 41.33 -16.41
N LEU A 5 -23.87 41.07 -15.15
CA LEU A 5 -22.91 40.65 -14.13
C LEU A 5 -22.36 39.25 -14.50
N PRO A 6 -21.04 39.02 -14.38
CA PRO A 6 -20.45 37.72 -14.64
C PRO A 6 -20.95 36.70 -13.61
N THR A 7 -21.49 35.59 -14.11
CA THR A 7 -21.91 34.45 -13.29
C THR A 7 -20.69 33.91 -12.52
N PRO A 8 -20.75 33.75 -11.19
CA PRO A 8 -19.63 33.21 -10.44
C PRO A 8 -19.32 31.80 -10.94
N ALA A 9 -18.05 31.57 -11.29
CA ALA A 9 -17.57 30.27 -11.71
C ALA A 9 -17.85 29.26 -10.60
N THR A 10 -18.68 28.27 -10.90
CA THR A 10 -18.89 27.11 -10.04
C THR A 10 -17.54 26.44 -9.80
N ALA A 11 -17.15 26.29 -8.53
CA ALA A 11 -15.93 25.61 -8.16
C ALA A 11 -15.90 24.20 -8.79
N PRO A 12 -14.73 23.70 -9.25
CA PRO A 12 -14.62 22.37 -9.83
C PRO A 12 -15.15 21.33 -8.85
N ALA A 13 -16.05 20.48 -9.35
CA ALA A 13 -16.72 19.45 -8.58
C ALA A 13 -15.77 18.27 -8.37
N GLY A 14 -15.21 18.19 -7.15
CA GLY A 14 -14.30 17.13 -6.71
C GLY A 14 -14.68 15.72 -7.17
N SER A 15 -13.69 14.86 -7.36
CA SER A 15 -13.91 13.48 -7.79
C SER A 15 -14.87 12.78 -6.83
N PRO A 16 -15.76 11.89 -7.31
CA PRO A 16 -16.58 11.10 -6.42
C PRO A 16 -15.68 10.26 -5.49
N PRO A 17 -16.01 10.19 -4.19
CA PRO A 17 -15.22 9.46 -3.21
C PRO A 17 -15.18 7.96 -3.55
N ASP A 18 -14.02 7.33 -3.32
CA ASP A 18 -13.86 5.88 -3.50
C ASP A 18 -13.73 5.20 -2.14
N SER A 19 -14.88 4.80 -1.59
CA SER A 19 -14.98 4.23 -0.25
C SER A 19 -14.25 2.89 -0.12
N ARG A 20 -14.20 2.08 -1.20
CA ARG A 20 -13.57 0.75 -1.17
C ARG A 20 -12.05 0.85 -1.13
N ALA A 21 -11.46 1.59 -2.06
CA ALA A 21 -10.02 1.77 -2.09
C ALA A 21 -9.52 2.59 -0.89
N GLY A 22 -10.30 3.59 -0.45
CA GLY A 22 -10.03 4.35 0.76
C GLY A 22 -10.03 3.47 2.02
N ALA A 23 -11.06 2.65 2.21
CA ALA A 23 -11.14 1.71 3.34
C ALA A 23 -10.02 0.67 3.30
N ALA A 24 -9.71 0.09 2.15
CA ALA A 24 -8.61 -0.86 2.01
C ALA A 24 -7.27 -0.24 2.40
N ALA A 25 -7.00 1.00 1.98
CA ALA A 25 -5.80 1.74 2.36
C ALA A 25 -5.76 2.04 3.87
N LEU A 26 -6.89 2.39 4.49
CA LEU A 26 -6.95 2.63 5.94
C LEU A 26 -6.79 1.34 6.77
N VAL A 27 -7.36 0.22 6.31
CA VAL A 27 -7.17 -1.09 6.95
C VAL A 27 -5.69 -1.49 6.86
N ALA A 28 -5.09 -1.38 5.67
CA ALA A 28 -3.67 -1.62 5.49
C ALA A 28 -2.84 -0.69 6.39
N ALA A 29 -3.22 0.59 6.50
CA ALA A 29 -2.55 1.54 7.37
C ALA A 29 -2.57 1.15 8.84
N GLY A 30 -3.76 0.85 9.37
CA GLY A 30 -3.93 0.46 10.77
C GLY A 30 -3.14 -0.80 11.12
N ILE A 31 -3.19 -1.81 10.26
CA ILE A 31 -2.42 -3.04 10.43
C ILE A 31 -0.92 -2.76 10.36
N SER A 32 -0.47 -1.97 9.37
CA SER A 32 0.96 -1.63 9.21
C SER A 32 1.52 -0.90 10.44
N VAL A 33 0.76 0.07 10.98
CA VAL A 33 1.14 0.75 12.23
C VAL A 33 1.19 -0.23 13.39
N ALA A 34 0.17 -1.07 13.57
CA ALA A 34 0.13 -2.03 14.68
C ALA A 34 1.30 -3.03 14.61
N VAL A 35 1.60 -3.56 13.44
CA VAL A 35 2.76 -4.44 13.20
C VAL A 35 4.06 -3.70 13.50
N GLY A 36 4.23 -2.48 12.98
CA GLY A 36 5.44 -1.67 13.20
C GLY A 36 5.67 -1.34 14.67
N VAL A 37 4.64 -0.89 15.38
CA VAL A 37 4.70 -0.61 16.83
C VAL A 37 5.08 -1.88 17.59
N THR A 38 4.48 -3.01 17.24
CA THR A 38 4.78 -4.29 17.89
C THR A 38 6.25 -4.68 17.70
N GLN A 39 6.81 -4.52 16.50
CA GLN A 39 8.23 -4.84 16.24
C GLN A 39 9.20 -3.87 16.93
N VAL A 40 8.81 -2.61 17.15
CA VAL A 40 9.62 -1.67 17.96
C VAL A 40 9.64 -2.06 19.44
N LEU A 41 8.48 -2.41 19.98
CA LEU A 41 8.34 -2.77 21.39
C LEU A 41 8.92 -4.17 21.68
N TYR A 42 8.88 -5.05 20.70
CA TYR A 42 9.29 -6.44 20.80
C TYR A 42 10.06 -6.85 19.53
N PRO A 43 11.34 -6.47 19.41
CA PRO A 43 12.19 -6.92 18.31
C PRO A 43 12.25 -8.45 18.30
N GLN A 44 12.26 -9.06 17.11
CA GLN A 44 12.32 -10.51 17.02
C GLN A 44 13.71 -11.04 17.37
N ASP A 45 13.75 -12.10 18.18
CA ASP A 45 14.95 -12.90 18.41
C ASP A 45 15.26 -13.76 17.17
N THR A 46 16.54 -14.07 16.94
CA THR A 46 17.04 -14.83 15.78
C THR A 46 16.64 -16.33 15.75
N ASP A 47 15.69 -16.75 16.59
CA ASP A 47 15.27 -18.15 16.70
C ASP A 47 14.49 -18.54 15.42
N PRO A 48 14.87 -19.64 14.73
CA PRO A 48 14.13 -20.13 13.57
C PRO A 48 12.71 -20.63 13.89
N ALA A 49 12.37 -20.92 15.15
CA ALA A 49 11.03 -21.34 15.52
C ALA A 49 10.05 -20.16 15.52
N ILE A 50 8.91 -20.31 14.85
CA ILE A 50 7.85 -19.29 14.84
C ILE A 50 7.07 -19.39 16.16
N ASP A 51 7.35 -18.46 17.07
CA ASP A 51 6.55 -18.29 18.27
C ASP A 51 5.14 -17.72 17.92
N PRO A 52 4.13 -17.85 18.80
CA PRO A 52 2.76 -17.40 18.53
C PRO A 52 2.63 -15.92 18.15
N ARG A 53 3.51 -15.06 18.65
CA ARG A 53 3.54 -13.62 18.32
C ARG A 53 4.01 -13.43 16.88
N THR A 54 5.06 -14.14 16.49
CA THR A 54 5.58 -14.12 15.13
C THR A 54 4.52 -14.61 14.13
N ALA A 55 3.80 -15.69 14.45
CA ALA A 55 2.67 -16.15 13.66
C ALA A 55 1.58 -15.07 13.53
N ALA A 56 1.21 -14.40 14.63
CA ALA A 56 0.22 -13.31 14.59
C ALA A 56 0.68 -12.12 13.72
N LEU A 57 1.97 -11.74 13.77
CA LEU A 57 2.55 -10.70 12.93
C LEU A 57 2.54 -11.08 11.45
N LEU A 58 2.83 -12.34 11.11
CA LEU A 58 2.76 -12.86 9.75
C LEU A 58 1.33 -12.84 9.21
N VAL A 59 0.35 -13.26 10.01
CA VAL A 59 -1.08 -13.20 9.63
C VAL A 59 -1.54 -11.75 9.46
N ALA A 60 -1.21 -10.86 10.40
CA ALA A 60 -1.54 -9.45 10.30
C ALA A 60 -0.94 -8.83 9.04
N THR A 61 0.36 -9.04 8.80
CA THR A 61 1.04 -8.54 7.60
C THR A 61 0.41 -9.10 6.32
N SER A 62 0.02 -10.37 6.32
CA SER A 62 -0.71 -10.99 5.21
C SER A 62 -2.02 -10.27 4.90
N LEU A 63 -2.82 -9.96 5.93
CA LEU A 63 -4.07 -9.20 5.76
C LEU A 63 -3.82 -7.78 5.20
N MET A 64 -2.76 -7.11 5.65
CA MET A 64 -2.34 -5.82 5.07
C MET A 64 -2.03 -5.98 3.58
N LEU A 65 -1.24 -6.98 3.20
CA LEU A 65 -0.84 -7.25 1.81
C LEU A 65 -2.04 -7.58 0.92
N TRP A 66 -3.09 -8.23 1.45
CA TRP A 66 -4.34 -8.48 0.74
C TRP A 66 -5.19 -7.23 0.47
N ALA A 67 -5.04 -6.19 1.29
CA ALA A 67 -5.74 -4.93 1.07
C ALA A 67 -5.09 -4.07 -0.03
N LEU A 68 -3.77 -4.20 -0.25
CA LEU A 68 -3.01 -3.39 -1.21
C LEU A 68 -3.46 -3.55 -2.69
N PRO A 69 -3.84 -4.73 -3.20
CA PRO A 69 -4.36 -4.88 -4.56
C PRO A 69 -5.54 -3.95 -4.87
N VAL A 70 -6.47 -3.77 -3.93
CA VAL A 70 -7.63 -2.89 -4.10
C VAL A 70 -7.17 -1.44 -4.31
N LEU A 71 -6.20 -0.99 -3.50
CA LEU A 71 -5.59 0.32 -3.64
C LEU A 71 -4.83 0.46 -4.96
N TYR A 72 -3.98 -0.51 -5.33
CA TYR A 72 -3.17 -0.45 -6.55
C TYR A 72 -4.01 -0.41 -7.80
N LEU A 73 -5.08 -1.20 -7.88
CA LEU A 73 -6.00 -1.18 -9.02
C LEU A 73 -6.70 0.18 -9.17
N ARG A 74 -7.07 0.82 -8.06
CA ARG A 74 -7.63 2.17 -8.09
C ARG A 74 -6.61 3.21 -8.57
N LEU A 75 -5.38 3.15 -8.06
CA LEU A 75 -4.29 4.02 -8.51
C LEU A 75 -3.98 3.81 -10.01
N ALA A 76 -4.01 2.57 -10.49
CA ALA A 76 -3.86 2.25 -11.90
C ALA A 76 -4.96 2.87 -12.78
N ALA A 77 -6.21 2.90 -12.30
CA ALA A 77 -7.31 3.55 -13.01
C ALA A 77 -7.05 5.07 -13.18
N LEU A 78 -6.46 5.73 -12.17
CA LEU A 78 -6.04 7.14 -12.27
C LEU A 78 -4.82 7.32 -13.19
N ALA A 79 -3.95 6.33 -13.29
CA ALA A 79 -2.80 6.34 -14.18
C ALA A 79 -3.17 6.05 -15.65
N GLY A 80 -4.33 5.43 -15.90
CA GLY A 80 -4.77 4.98 -17.23
C GLY A 80 -4.09 3.68 -17.69
N THR A 81 -3.46 2.92 -16.80
CA THR A 81 -2.83 1.64 -17.12
C THR A 81 -2.90 0.67 -15.94
N ARG A 82 -3.27 -0.58 -16.22
CA ARG A 82 -3.47 -1.63 -15.19
C ARG A 82 -2.24 -2.50 -14.94
N TRP A 83 -1.33 -2.61 -15.91
CA TRP A 83 -0.22 -3.56 -15.85
C TRP A 83 0.69 -3.37 -14.62
N PRO A 84 1.08 -2.14 -14.24
CA PRO A 84 1.91 -1.94 -13.05
C PRO A 84 1.23 -2.38 -11.75
N ALA A 85 -0.08 -2.12 -11.63
CA ALA A 85 -0.85 -2.53 -10.46
C ALA A 85 -1.01 -4.05 -10.38
N VAL A 86 -1.20 -4.73 -11.51
CA VAL A 86 -1.25 -6.20 -11.56
C VAL A 86 0.07 -6.80 -11.10
N ALA A 87 1.21 -6.30 -11.59
CA ALA A 87 2.53 -6.74 -11.17
C ALA A 87 2.74 -6.54 -9.65
N ALA A 88 2.42 -5.35 -9.13
CA ALA A 88 2.53 -5.06 -7.70
C ALA A 88 1.64 -5.97 -6.85
N SER A 89 0.39 -6.17 -7.29
CA SER A 89 -0.60 -7.02 -6.60
C SER A 89 -0.21 -8.48 -6.60
N ALA A 90 0.36 -8.99 -7.70
CA ALA A 90 0.87 -10.36 -7.76
C ALA A 90 1.97 -10.57 -6.72
N GLY A 91 2.88 -9.59 -6.57
CA GLY A 91 3.90 -9.61 -5.52
C GLY A 91 3.30 -9.66 -4.11
N THR A 92 2.36 -8.78 -3.78
CA THR A 92 1.76 -8.76 -2.43
C THR A 92 0.96 -10.03 -2.11
N VAL A 93 0.23 -10.58 -3.08
CA VAL A 93 -0.52 -11.83 -2.92
C VAL A 93 0.41 -13.03 -2.73
N LEU A 94 1.48 -13.15 -3.54
CA LEU A 94 2.47 -14.22 -3.39
C LEU A 94 3.15 -14.17 -2.02
N LEU A 95 3.58 -12.97 -1.60
CA LEU A 95 4.23 -12.77 -0.31
C LEU A 95 3.28 -13.13 0.84
N SER A 96 2.01 -12.70 0.76
CA SER A 96 0.99 -13.07 1.74
C SER A 96 0.76 -14.57 1.81
N GLY A 97 0.72 -15.27 0.66
CA GLY A 97 0.56 -16.72 0.63
C GLY A 97 1.69 -17.46 1.34
N GLY A 98 2.93 -17.01 1.13
CA GLY A 98 4.10 -17.56 1.82
C GLY A 98 4.09 -17.26 3.32
N MET A 99 3.78 -16.03 3.73
CA MET A 99 3.67 -15.67 5.15
C MET A 99 2.59 -16.48 5.89
N LEU A 100 1.41 -16.67 5.27
CA LEU A 100 0.35 -17.52 5.84
C LEU A 100 0.79 -18.98 5.93
N SER A 101 1.49 -19.47 4.92
CA SER A 101 2.01 -20.84 4.91
C SER A 101 3.02 -21.05 6.04
N SER A 102 3.97 -20.14 6.24
CA SER A 102 4.89 -20.19 7.40
C SER A 102 4.15 -20.13 8.73
N ALA A 103 3.18 -19.22 8.87
CA ALA A 103 2.39 -19.10 10.10
C ALA A 103 1.59 -20.37 10.44
N VAL A 104 1.07 -21.07 9.44
CA VAL A 104 0.31 -22.33 9.61
C VAL A 104 1.24 -23.50 9.95
N ASN A 105 2.43 -23.56 9.36
CA ASN A 105 3.37 -24.66 9.60
C ASN A 105 4.23 -24.46 10.85
N GLY A 106 4.32 -23.25 11.39
CA GLY A 106 5.14 -22.94 12.57
C GLY A 106 6.65 -22.84 12.29
N GLU A 107 7.03 -22.90 11.01
CA GLU A 107 8.39 -22.70 10.53
C GLU A 107 8.37 -22.09 9.13
N ASP A 108 9.47 -21.44 8.73
CA ASP A 108 9.64 -20.98 7.36
C ASP A 108 9.94 -22.14 6.41
N LEU A 109 9.09 -22.29 5.39
CA LEU A 109 9.27 -23.33 4.39
C LEU A 109 10.52 -23.05 3.54
N SER A 110 11.28 -24.09 3.20
CA SER A 110 12.57 -23.95 2.49
C SER A 110 12.51 -23.26 1.12
N PHE A 111 11.34 -23.29 0.45
CA PHE A 111 11.13 -22.59 -0.82
C PHE A 111 10.74 -21.10 -0.64
N PHE A 112 10.34 -20.69 0.57
CA PHE A 112 9.82 -19.35 0.83
C PHE A 112 10.82 -18.24 0.49
N PRO A 113 12.14 -18.35 0.76
CA PRO A 113 13.10 -17.31 0.38
C PRO A 113 13.12 -17.00 -1.12
N ALA A 114 13.00 -18.03 -1.97
CA ALA A 114 12.95 -17.86 -3.43
C ALA A 114 11.64 -17.17 -3.86
N VAL A 115 10.51 -17.58 -3.28
CA VAL A 115 9.20 -16.94 -3.54
C VAL A 115 9.20 -15.49 -3.06
N ALA A 116 9.73 -15.23 -1.86
CA ALA A 116 9.81 -13.90 -1.27
C ALA A 116 10.66 -12.96 -2.14
N LEU A 117 11.79 -13.43 -2.68
CA LEU A 117 12.60 -12.63 -3.61
C LEU A 117 11.79 -12.19 -4.84
N VAL A 118 11.10 -13.13 -5.50
CA VAL A 118 10.27 -12.84 -6.67
C VAL A 118 9.10 -11.92 -6.31
N ALA A 119 8.44 -12.20 -5.19
CA ALA A 119 7.29 -11.44 -4.72
C ALA A 119 7.67 -9.99 -4.37
N ASN A 120 8.79 -9.79 -3.68
CA ASN A 120 9.33 -8.47 -3.35
C ASN A 120 9.75 -7.69 -4.60
N ALA A 121 10.37 -8.36 -5.58
CA ALA A 121 10.73 -7.74 -6.86
C ALA A 121 9.48 -7.28 -7.63
N LEU A 122 8.45 -8.13 -7.72
CA LEU A 122 7.17 -7.79 -8.35
C LEU A 122 6.48 -6.62 -7.64
N TRP A 123 6.46 -6.64 -6.30
CA TRP A 123 5.86 -5.59 -5.49
C TRP A 123 6.58 -4.24 -5.70
N PHE A 124 7.91 -4.23 -5.59
CA PHE A 124 8.72 -3.02 -5.76
C PHE A 124 8.69 -2.49 -7.19
N LEU A 125 8.96 -3.32 -8.20
CA LEU A 125 9.00 -2.88 -9.59
C LEU A 125 7.61 -2.48 -10.09
N GLY A 126 6.56 -3.20 -9.68
CA GLY A 126 5.18 -2.84 -9.98
C GLY A 126 4.78 -1.49 -9.37
N SER A 127 5.12 -1.25 -8.10
CA SER A 127 4.84 0.04 -7.44
C SER A 127 5.65 1.19 -8.03
N LEU A 128 6.90 0.96 -8.43
CA LEU A 128 7.73 1.93 -9.16
C LEU A 128 7.13 2.26 -10.53
N ALA A 129 6.78 1.25 -11.33
CA ALA A 129 6.14 1.46 -12.62
C ALA A 129 4.80 2.19 -12.49
N LEU A 130 4.03 1.88 -11.43
CA LEU A 130 2.77 2.55 -11.12
C LEU A 130 3.00 4.01 -10.74
N ALA A 131 4.03 4.29 -9.95
CA ALA A 131 4.42 5.65 -9.61
C ALA A 131 4.82 6.45 -10.85
N VAL A 132 5.61 5.88 -11.76
CA VAL A 132 5.96 6.53 -13.03
C VAL A 132 4.71 6.82 -13.87
N ALA A 133 3.77 5.89 -13.95
CA ALA A 133 2.52 6.07 -14.68
C ALA A 133 1.65 7.19 -14.08
N LEU A 134 1.50 7.23 -12.75
CA LEU A 134 0.80 8.31 -12.04
C LEU A 134 1.50 9.66 -12.20
N TRP A 135 2.84 9.68 -12.17
CA TRP A 135 3.63 10.88 -12.36
C TRP A 135 3.36 11.50 -13.74
N ARG A 136 3.29 10.64 -14.77
CA ARG A 136 2.98 11.03 -16.15
C ARG A 136 1.53 11.48 -16.32
N SER A 137 0.57 10.85 -15.63
CA SER A 137 -0.85 11.23 -15.72
C SER A 137 -1.12 12.60 -15.06
N ARG A 138 -0.27 13.03 -14.13
CA ARG A 138 -0.39 14.28 -13.34
C ARG A 138 -1.68 14.39 -12.55
N ARG A 139 -2.42 13.28 -12.38
CA ARG A 139 -3.68 13.27 -11.63
C ARG A 139 -3.46 13.28 -10.12
N VAL A 140 -2.33 12.77 -9.64
CA VAL A 140 -2.03 12.68 -8.21
C VAL A 140 -0.88 13.63 -7.83
N SER A 141 -0.96 14.18 -6.62
CA SER A 141 0.16 14.23 -5.67
C SER A 141 1.58 13.89 -6.15
N ARG A 142 2.44 14.80 -6.66
CA ARG A 142 3.85 14.42 -6.94
C ARG A 142 4.57 13.83 -5.71
N PRO A 143 4.47 14.45 -4.51
CA PRO A 143 5.03 13.84 -3.30
C PRO A 143 4.44 12.46 -2.99
N LEU A 144 3.11 12.31 -3.06
CA LEU A 144 2.46 11.01 -2.80
C LEU A 144 2.88 9.92 -3.78
N VAL A 145 3.10 10.29 -5.05
CA VAL A 145 3.58 9.39 -6.09
C VAL A 145 5.02 8.98 -5.85
N ALA A 146 5.90 9.92 -5.46
CA ALA A 146 7.30 9.64 -5.17
C ALA A 146 7.48 8.71 -3.96
N LEU A 147 6.58 8.76 -2.99
CA LEU A 147 6.61 7.90 -1.80
C LEU A 147 6.10 6.47 -2.07
N LEU A 148 5.28 6.26 -3.11
CA LEU A 148 4.70 4.95 -3.42
C LEU A 148 5.73 3.81 -3.53
N PRO A 149 6.84 3.94 -4.30
CA PRO A 149 7.84 2.88 -4.39
C PRO A 149 8.66 2.70 -3.11
N LEU A 150 8.62 3.66 -2.18
CA LEU A 150 9.33 3.56 -0.91
C LEU A 150 8.61 2.66 0.10
N VAL A 151 7.32 2.36 -0.13
CA VAL A 151 6.54 1.48 0.74
C VAL A 151 7.24 0.14 0.95
N THR A 152 7.61 -0.54 -0.13
CA THR A 152 8.25 -1.86 -0.07
C THR A 152 9.60 -1.85 0.67
N PRO A 153 10.61 -1.04 0.29
CA PRO A 153 11.90 -1.05 0.99
C PRO A 153 11.80 -0.57 2.43
N VAL A 154 10.98 0.46 2.73
CA VAL A 154 10.80 0.89 4.13
C VAL A 154 10.14 -0.21 4.95
N PHE A 155 9.13 -0.89 4.40
CA PHE A 155 8.48 -1.99 5.12
C PHE A 155 9.43 -3.16 5.37
N LEU A 156 10.24 -3.54 4.38
CA LEU A 156 11.12 -4.70 4.47
C LEU A 156 12.38 -4.42 5.31
N PHE A 157 13.15 -3.39 4.97
CA PHE A 157 14.45 -3.14 5.61
C PHE A 157 14.30 -2.62 7.03
N LEU A 158 13.23 -1.87 7.32
CA LEU A 158 12.94 -1.39 8.67
C LEU A 158 11.91 -2.28 9.38
N SER A 159 11.55 -3.46 8.86
CA SER A 159 10.54 -4.35 9.46
C SER A 159 10.76 -4.52 10.97
N GLN A 160 11.96 -4.97 11.35
CA GLN A 160 12.40 -5.21 12.73
C GLN A 160 12.56 -3.93 13.57
N THR A 161 12.53 -2.76 12.95
CA THR A 161 12.68 -1.46 13.62
C THR A 161 11.46 -0.56 13.44
N GLY A 162 10.30 -1.13 13.11
CA GLY A 162 9.04 -0.39 13.03
C GLY A 162 8.71 0.27 11.70
N GLY A 163 9.27 -0.20 10.59
CA GLY A 163 9.02 0.28 9.23
C GLY A 163 7.54 0.29 8.83
N GLY A 164 6.71 -0.50 9.49
CA GLY A 164 5.25 -0.45 9.35
C GLY A 164 4.61 0.88 9.78
N VAL A 165 5.22 1.63 10.70
CA VAL A 165 4.70 2.93 11.15
C VAL A 165 4.71 3.98 10.03
N PRO A 166 5.85 4.31 9.39
CA PRO A 166 5.87 5.27 8.29
C PRO A 166 5.07 4.79 7.06
N VAL A 167 5.07 3.48 6.78
CA VAL A 167 4.25 2.89 5.71
C VAL A 167 2.76 3.09 6.00
N GLY A 168 2.33 2.81 7.24
CA GLY A 168 0.97 2.99 7.66
C GLY A 168 0.54 4.46 7.63
N ALA A 169 1.40 5.40 8.06
CA ALA A 169 1.12 6.83 7.95
C ALA A 169 0.90 7.27 6.50
N TYR A 170 1.75 6.81 5.57
CA TYR A 170 1.58 7.06 4.14
C TYR A 170 0.25 6.51 3.61
N LEU A 171 -0.06 5.24 3.92
CA LEU A 171 -1.31 4.60 3.50
C LEU A 171 -2.54 5.29 4.10
N ALA A 172 -2.45 5.78 5.34
CA ALA A 172 -3.52 6.52 5.99
C ALA A 172 -3.84 7.82 5.24
N VAL A 173 -2.80 8.57 4.84
CA VAL A 173 -2.95 9.80 4.05
C VAL A 173 -3.61 9.49 2.69
N VAL A 174 -3.14 8.46 1.98
CA VAL A 174 -3.70 8.08 0.67
C VAL A 174 -5.17 7.62 0.82
N GLY A 175 -5.46 6.79 1.82
CA GLY A 175 -6.81 6.30 2.11
C GLY A 175 -7.77 7.43 2.44
N TRP A 176 -7.36 8.37 3.30
CA TRP A 176 -8.15 9.54 3.65
C TRP A 176 -8.47 10.42 2.43
N LEU A 177 -7.49 10.66 1.55
CA LEU A 177 -7.70 11.44 0.33
C LEU A 177 -8.66 10.74 -0.65
N LEU A 178 -8.63 9.41 -0.74
CA LEU A 178 -9.58 8.62 -1.53
C LEU A 178 -11.01 8.72 -0.98
N LEU A 179 -11.17 8.62 0.34
CA LEU A 179 -12.48 8.77 0.99
C LEU A 179 -13.10 10.14 0.79
N ARG A 180 -12.27 11.17 0.63
CA ARG A 180 -12.72 12.55 0.38
C ARG A 180 -12.84 12.90 -1.10
N GLY A 181 -12.46 12.01 -2.01
CA GLY A 181 -12.41 12.32 -3.44
C GLY A 181 -11.33 13.34 -3.82
N GLN A 182 -10.37 13.59 -2.93
CA GLN A 182 -9.34 14.65 -3.05
C GLN A 182 -8.02 14.14 -3.64
N LEU A 183 -7.93 12.84 -3.98
CA LEU A 183 -6.71 12.27 -4.54
C LEU A 183 -6.49 12.67 -6.00
N ASP A 184 -7.56 12.76 -6.81
CA ASP A 184 -7.50 13.22 -8.19
C ASP A 184 -7.55 14.75 -8.22
N ARG A 185 -6.50 15.38 -8.72
CA ARG A 185 -6.34 16.84 -8.82
C ARG A 185 -7.17 17.47 -9.93
N ARG A 186 -7.72 16.68 -10.85
CA ARG A 186 -8.43 17.19 -12.03
C ARG A 186 -9.95 17.20 -11.87
N ALA A 187 -10.45 16.70 -10.75
CA ALA A 187 -11.86 16.70 -10.44
C ALA A 187 -12.14 17.76 -9.38
#